data_AF-A0A1H2AWK7-F1
#
_entry.id   AF-A0A1H2AWK7-F1
#
_cell.length_a   1.000
_cell.length_b   1.000
_cell.length_c   1.000
_cell.angle_alpha   90.00
_cell.angle_beta   90.00
_cell.angle_gamma   90.00
#
_symmetry.space_group_name_H-M   'P 1'
#
loop_
_entity.id
_entity.type
_entity.pdbx_description
1 polymer ?
#
loop_
_entity_poly.entity_id
_entity_poly.type
_entity_poly.pdbx_seq_one_letter_code
_entity_poly.pdbx_strand_id
1 'polypeptide(L)'
;MFSISGREGQWTMRAHEFVIQTDFHREDLTRLSAAAARFQSDIKLEFCSGNNCNIVDVKSLLGMLLLPIRMGTPVMLRVAGKDEGETFSYMLEELAK
;
A
#
# COMPACT_ATOMS: atom_id res chain seq x y z
N MET A 1 12.35 -5.77 -31.56
CA MET A 1 13.19 -6.03 -30.37
C MET A 1 13.58 -4.68 -29.82
N PHE A 2 12.77 -4.10 -28.93
CA PHE A 2 13.02 -2.76 -28.40
C PHE A 2 13.50 -2.91 -26.96
N SER A 3 14.80 -2.65 -26.80
CA SER A 3 15.45 -2.47 -25.51
C SER A 3 15.12 -1.06 -25.01
N ILE A 4 14.51 -0.96 -23.84
CA ILE A 4 14.36 0.32 -23.14
C ILE A 4 15.26 0.23 -21.91
N SER A 5 16.45 0.81 -22.07
CA SER A 5 17.38 1.10 -20.99
C SER A 5 16.80 2.23 -20.13
N GLY A 6 16.22 1.88 -18.98
CA GLY A 6 16.03 2.79 -17.86
C GLY A 6 16.96 2.36 -16.72
N ARG A 7 18.02 3.13 -16.45
CA ARG A 7 18.72 3.01 -15.16
C ARG A 7 17.87 3.71 -14.11
N GLU A 8 16.96 2.98 -13.48
CA GLU A 8 16.38 3.42 -12.21
C GLU A 8 17.32 2.99 -11.09
N GLY A 9 17.65 3.92 -10.19
CA GLY A 9 18.36 3.58 -8.96
C GLY A 9 17.62 2.42 -8.31
N GLN A 10 18.36 1.36 -7.97
CA GLN A 10 17.79 0.08 -7.55
C GLN A 10 17.20 0.23 -6.14
N TRP A 11 16.07 0.92 -6.01
CA TRP A 11 15.22 0.84 -4.83
C TRP A 11 14.62 -0.55 -4.84
N THR A 12 14.97 -1.36 -3.85
CA THR A 12 14.29 -2.63 -3.61
C THR A 12 12.80 -2.36 -3.47
N MET A 13 11.98 -3.16 -4.14
CA MET A 13 10.53 -3.10 -4.07
C MET A 13 10.03 -4.45 -3.56
N ARG A 14 9.23 -4.44 -2.49
CA ARG A 14 8.47 -5.61 -2.04
C ARG A 14 7.00 -5.44 -2.33
N ALA A 15 6.38 -6.56 -2.66
CA ALA A 15 4.95 -6.63 -2.90
C ALA A 15 4.37 -7.89 -2.26
N HIS A 16 3.18 -7.78 -1.70
CA HIS A 16 2.42 -8.93 -1.18
C HIS A 16 0.93 -8.72 -1.34
N GLU A 17 0.28 -9.76 -1.84
CA GLU A 17 -1.17 -9.81 -2.00
C GLU A 17 -1.80 -10.48 -0.78
N PHE A 18 -2.84 -9.86 -0.24
CA PHE A 18 -3.62 -10.38 0.87
C PHE A 18 -5.08 -9.96 0.72
N VAL A 19 -5.95 -10.61 1.49
CA VAL A 19 -7.39 -10.28 1.52
C VAL A 19 -7.69 -9.51 2.79
N ILE A 20 -8.37 -8.38 2.63
CA ILE A 20 -8.83 -7.56 3.76
C ILE A 20 -9.82 -8.35 4.62
N GLN A 21 -9.48 -8.54 5.89
CA GLN A 21 -10.25 -9.38 6.82
C GLN A 21 -11.39 -8.62 7.49
N THR A 22 -11.29 -7.29 7.59
CA THR A 22 -12.24 -6.41 8.29
C THR A 22 -12.39 -5.11 7.52
N ASP A 23 -13.59 -4.51 7.57
CA ASP A 23 -13.79 -3.19 6.97
C ASP A 23 -12.99 -2.13 7.75
N PHE A 24 -12.35 -1.20 7.04
CA PHE A 24 -11.65 -0.09 7.68
C PHE A 24 -12.64 0.97 8.18
N HIS A 25 -12.55 1.31 9.46
CA HIS A 25 -13.20 2.52 9.96
C HIS A 25 -12.30 3.74 9.78
N ARG A 26 -12.90 4.93 9.86
CA ARG A 26 -12.19 6.21 9.74
C ARG A 26 -10.99 6.31 10.70
N GLU A 27 -11.13 5.79 11.92
CA GLU A 27 -10.07 5.80 12.94
C GLU A 27 -8.89 4.91 12.53
N ASP A 28 -9.17 3.73 11.96
CA ASP A 28 -8.14 2.82 11.46
C ASP A 28 -7.36 3.44 10.31
N LEU A 29 -8.05 4.05 9.35
CA LEU A 29 -7.42 4.76 8.22
C LEU A 29 -6.57 5.94 8.69
N THR A 30 -7.04 6.67 9.71
CA THR A 30 -6.29 7.77 10.32
C THR A 30 -5.02 7.25 10.99
N ARG A 31 -5.12 6.18 11.78
CA ARG A 31 -3.98 5.54 12.45
C ARG A 31 -2.97 5.00 11.44
N LEU A 32 -3.45 4.27 10.43
CA LEU A 32 -2.62 3.67 9.39
C LEU A 32 -1.86 4.72 8.60
N SER A 33 -2.54 5.79 8.15
CA SER A 33 -1.91 6.89 7.41
C SER A 33 -0.86 7.62 8.26
N ALA A 34 -1.15 7.88 9.53
CA ALA A 34 -0.20 8.51 10.44
C ALA A 34 1.02 7.62 10.72
N ALA A 35 0.83 6.30 10.86
CA ALA A 35 1.93 5.36 11.03
C ALA A 35 2.80 5.28 9.77
N ALA A 36 2.17 5.23 8.58
CA ALA A 36 2.84 5.20 7.29
C ALA A 36 3.70 6.45 7.03
N ALA A 37 3.26 7.62 7.48
CA ALA A 37 3.99 8.88 7.30
C ALA A 37 5.35 8.92 8.01
N ARG A 38 5.63 7.98 8.93
CA ARG A 38 6.90 7.89 9.66
C ARG A 38 8.04 7.28 8.84
N PHE A 39 7.70 6.55 7.77
CA PHE A 39 8.65 5.85 6.92
C PHE A 39 9.08 6.70 5.73
N GLN A 40 10.32 6.51 5.27
CA GLN A 40 10.84 7.14 4.06
C GLN A 40 10.38 6.42 2.79
N SER A 41 10.06 5.14 2.88
CA SER A 41 9.58 4.33 1.76
C SER A 41 8.22 4.81 1.25
N ASP A 42 8.03 4.72 -0.06
CA ASP A 42 6.73 4.85 -0.69
C ASP A 42 5.90 3.60 -0.37
N ILE A 43 4.66 3.80 0.06
CA ILE A 43 3.75 2.73 0.50
C ILE A 43 2.45 2.87 -0.27
N LYS A 44 2.14 1.87 -1.09
CA LYS A 44 0.95 1.88 -1.94
C LYS A 44 0.10 0.65 -1.70
N LEU A 45 -1.22 0.83 -1.76
CA LEU A 45 -2.16 -0.27 -1.90
C LEU A 45 -2.72 -0.25 -3.32
N GLU A 46 -2.71 -1.39 -3.98
CA GLU A 46 -3.36 -1.60 -5.27
C GLU A 46 -4.48 -2.62 -5.12
N PHE A 47 -5.64 -2.36 -5.70
CA PHE A 47 -6.77 -3.28 -5.65
C PHE A 47 -7.70 -3.00 -6.83
N CYS A 48 -8.40 -4.04 -7.29
CA CYS A 48 -9.35 -3.89 -8.38
C CYS A 48 -10.79 -3.95 -7.83
N SER A 49 -11.60 -2.99 -8.23
CA SER A 49 -13.02 -2.88 -7.90
C SER A 49 -13.81 -2.85 -9.21
N GLY A 50 -14.48 -3.96 -9.54
CA GLY A 50 -15.08 -4.16 -10.85
C GLY A 50 -14.02 -4.17 -11.95
N ASN A 51 -14.15 -3.27 -12.93
CA ASN A 51 -13.22 -3.16 -14.06
C ASN A 51 -12.08 -2.17 -13.82
N ASN A 52 -12.06 -1.49 -12.67
CA ASN A 52 -11.09 -0.45 -12.37
C ASN A 52 -10.08 -0.95 -11.35
N CYS A 53 -8.79 -0.79 -11.65
CA CYS A 53 -7.74 -0.98 -10.66
C CYS A 53 -7.33 0.37 -10.08
N ASN A 54 -7.41 0.48 -8.77
CA ASN A 54 -7.12 1.68 -8.00
C ASN A 54 -5.76 1.51 -7.34
N ILE A 55 -5.02 2.61 -7.26
CA ILE A 55 -3.76 2.70 -6.54
C ILE A 55 -3.86 3.90 -5.61
N VAL A 56 -3.51 3.69 -4.35
CA VAL A 56 -3.54 4.74 -3.34
C VAL A 56 -2.23 4.76 -2.56
N ASP A 57 -1.77 5.97 -2.26
CA ASP A 57 -0.68 6.20 -1.32
C ASP A 57 -1.21 6.12 0.12
N VAL A 58 -0.64 5.22 0.92
CA VAL A 58 -1.09 4.98 2.30
C VAL A 58 -0.87 6.20 3.20
N LYS A 59 0.11 7.05 2.88
CA LYS A 59 0.39 8.29 3.61
C LYS A 59 -0.65 9.38 3.30
N SER A 60 -1.43 9.24 2.23
CA SER A 60 -2.50 10.17 1.88
C SER A 60 -3.80 9.82 2.60
N LEU A 61 -4.06 10.42 3.77
CA LEU A 61 -5.32 10.21 4.49
C LEU A 61 -6.56 10.49 3.62
N LEU A 62 -6.53 11.56 2.81
CA LEU A 62 -7.64 11.84 1.89
C LEU A 62 -7.82 10.72 0.87
N GLY A 63 -6.73 10.22 0.29
CA GLY A 63 -6.76 9.08 -0.62
C GLY A 63 -7.35 7.84 0.06
N MET A 64 -6.89 7.55 1.29
CA MET A 64 -7.34 6.42 2.09
C MET A 64 -8.84 6.48 2.44
N LEU A 65 -9.37 7.67 2.76
CA LEU A 65 -10.79 7.86 3.09
C LEU A 65 -11.73 7.68 1.89
N LEU A 66 -11.22 7.85 0.67
CA LEU A 66 -11.99 7.71 -0.56
C LEU A 66 -11.95 6.29 -1.14
N LEU A 67 -11.31 5.35 -0.45
CA LEU A 67 -11.15 3.98 -0.92
C LEU A 67 -12.45 3.19 -0.78
N PRO A 68 -12.91 2.54 -1.88
CA PRO A 68 -13.97 1.55 -1.79
C PRO A 68 -13.42 0.16 -1.40
N ILE A 69 -12.41 0.09 -0.52
CA ILE A 69 -11.89 -1.20 -0.03
C ILE A 69 -12.87 -1.73 1.02
N ARG A 70 -13.33 -2.96 0.82
CA ARG A 70 -14.23 -3.66 1.75
C ARG A 70 -13.62 -4.99 2.20
N MET A 71 -14.12 -5.54 3.28
CA MET A 71 -13.85 -6.92 3.68
C MET A 71 -13.99 -7.86 2.46
N GLY A 72 -13.02 -8.76 2.28
CA GLY A 72 -12.98 -9.69 1.16
C GLY A 72 -12.34 -9.13 -0.11
N THR A 73 -11.93 -7.86 -0.13
CA THR A 73 -11.23 -7.26 -1.28
C THR A 73 -9.76 -7.74 -1.30
N PRO A 74 -9.28 -8.33 -2.42
CA PRO A 74 -7.86 -8.59 -2.61
C PRO A 74 -7.10 -7.27 -2.78
N VAL A 75 -6.04 -7.09 -2.00
CA VAL A 75 -5.21 -5.88 -1.99
C VAL A 75 -3.74 -6.29 -2.10
N MET A 76 -3.01 -5.60 -2.96
CA MET A 76 -1.57 -5.69 -3.09
C MET A 76 -0.91 -4.54 -2.34
N LEU A 77 -0.18 -4.84 -1.27
CA LEU A 77 0.71 -3.89 -0.62
C LEU A 77 2.00 -3.81 -1.43
N ARG A 78 2.45 -2.59 -1.74
CA ARG A 78 3.71 -2.31 -2.42
C ARG A 78 4.52 -1.32 -1.60
N VAL A 79 5.77 -1.67 -1.32
CA VAL A 79 6.71 -0.84 -0.57
C VAL A 79 8.00 -0.71 -1.36
N ALA A 80 8.47 0.51 -1.55
CA ALA A 80 9.74 0.80 -2.22
C ALA A 80 10.46 1.94 -1.50
N GLY A 81 11.75 1.78 -1.23
CA GLY A 81 12.52 2.85 -0.58
C GLY A 81 13.68 2.35 0.27
N LYS A 82 14.21 3.27 1.11
CA LYS A 82 15.43 3.05 1.90
C LYS A 82 15.21 2.12 3.10
N ASP A 83 14.04 2.24 3.73
CA ASP A 83 13.58 1.49 4.90
C ASP A 83 12.52 0.44 4.50
N GLU A 84 12.63 -0.08 3.27
CA GLU A 84 11.64 -0.94 2.61
C GLU A 84 11.26 -2.15 3.48
N GLY A 85 12.23 -2.94 3.93
CA GLY A 85 11.93 -4.19 4.65
C GLY A 85 11.27 -3.98 6.02
N GLU A 86 11.67 -2.93 6.74
CA GLU A 86 11.04 -2.54 8.02
C GLU A 86 9.62 -2.04 7.78
N THR A 87 9.46 -1.14 6.79
CA THR A 87 8.17 -0.58 6.41
C THR A 87 7.19 -1.67 5.98
N PHE A 88 7.65 -2.62 5.16
CA PHE A 88 6.84 -3.72 4.65
C PHE A 88 6.35 -4.64 5.76
N SER A 89 7.24 -5.02 6.68
CA SER A 89 6.89 -5.89 7.82
C SER A 89 5.87 -5.20 8.74
N TYR A 90 6.11 -3.93 9.08
CA TYR A 90 5.21 -3.15 9.92
C TYR A 90 3.82 -2.96 9.28
N MET A 91 3.78 -2.63 7.98
CA MET A 91 2.51 -2.41 7.28
C MET A 91 1.69 -3.70 7.16
N LEU A 92 2.33 -4.84 6.92
CA LEU A 92 1.63 -6.13 6.93
C LEU A 92 0.99 -6.42 8.28
N GLU A 93 1.68 -6.14 9.37
CA GLU A 93 1.13 -6.31 10.72
C GLU A 93 -0.03 -5.35 11.00
N GLU A 94 0.07 -4.08 10.61
CA GLU A 94 -1.04 -3.12 10.79
C GLU A 94 -2.28 -3.46 9.95
N LEU A 95 -2.08 -3.98 8.72
CA LEU A 95 -3.16 -4.34 7.79
C LEU A 95 -3.80 -5.70 8.10
N ALA A 96 -3.15 -6.54 8.93
CA ALA A 96 -3.67 -7.83 9.37
C ALA A 96 -4.52 -7.76 10.66
N LYS A 97 -4.62 -6.58 11.28
CA LYS A 97 -5.45 -6.33 12.48
C LYS A 97 -6.92 -6.19 12.12
#